data_AF-Q8SUG8-F1
#
_entry.id   AF-Q8SUG8-F1
#
_cell.length_a   1.000
_cell.length_b   1.000
_cell.length_c   1.000
_cell.angle_alpha   90.00
_cell.angle_beta   90.00
_cell.angle_gamma   90.00
#
_symmetry.space_group_name_H-M   'P 1'
#
loop_
_entity.id
_entity.type
_entity.pdbx_description
1 polymer ?
#
loop_
_entity_poly.entity_id
_entity_poly.type
_entity_poly.pdbx_seq_one_letter_code
_entity_poly.pdbx_strand_id
1 'polypeptide(L)'
;MSADNPQAGRPKLEFNAVDVINKTYANSTEYDLNDALIFLTKAINKTKVRNKQLVKQHFGKFVQCRAVLEEIWTDIKQKGYDKEFTSDLESNIKVIEEKFKDITSGISDDGNNEVNRSRREYYTKRYALLFNIKLNLRRNLHNLERFVDIYRDAARMYEELRHSVYAQKIWSSIHDERCEFLETIYRSIQRPGCSFHEALYYFDLYFKVCEHKSEHKIMNTLLVNFKENSARSLELSCLDEKECLDEVTKHYLKLIGRVNEKIQIQGTDYYFWCIEKILYTRGLFFSKVWIKKLRENVRMVQFSTDARAVYFSHLKRVKTKVIDGGFQDIPNVTVDTFGDAMEHLQDIFNLFADIVSKEEKRYLRSKVLEYVNNCYESVELKKFSDLDTVIKNIYGIRHLLGSPDSEDVKDLYRMIARYMENHTTRIVGLITEMIGRKASDVQILMEVVRIIEEMPMEHLRIIRRIKPLVENRPVAMYYLSNILSLEPPRLSNDLRKKVDEIRDQFGFLLSV
;
A
#
# COMPACT_ATOMS: atom_id res chain seq x y z
N MET A 1 0.06 104.80 -19.45
CA MET A 1 1.10 105.36 -18.55
C MET A 1 0.96 104.65 -17.22
N SER A 2 1.76 103.62 -17.02
CA SER A 2 1.87 102.87 -15.78
C SER A 2 3.35 102.55 -15.63
N ALA A 3 3.96 103.18 -14.63
CA ALA A 3 5.37 102.99 -14.30
C ALA A 3 5.47 101.71 -13.46
N ASP A 4 5.99 100.65 -14.07
CA ASP A 4 6.44 99.45 -13.36
C ASP A 4 7.85 99.67 -12.83
N ASN A 5 8.00 99.46 -11.53
CA ASN A 5 9.26 99.46 -10.79
C ASN A 5 10.24 98.41 -11.33
N PRO A 6 11.55 98.72 -11.43
CA PRO A 6 12.57 97.70 -11.69
C PRO A 6 12.71 96.79 -10.46
N GLN A 7 12.55 95.47 -10.69
CA GLN A 7 12.75 94.43 -9.69
C GLN A 7 14.12 94.56 -9.02
N ALA A 8 14.06 94.79 -7.71
CA ALA A 8 15.17 94.69 -6.79
C ALA A 8 15.81 93.29 -6.83
N GLY A 9 17.14 93.26 -6.76
CA GLY A 9 17.94 92.04 -6.77
C GLY A 9 17.49 91.05 -5.70
N ARG A 10 17.22 89.81 -6.12
CA ARG A 10 16.93 88.70 -5.21
C ARG A 10 18.08 88.56 -4.20
N PRO A 11 17.77 88.29 -2.91
CA PRO A 11 18.78 87.89 -1.95
C PRO A 11 19.42 86.59 -2.46
N LYS A 12 20.76 86.56 -2.53
CA LYS A 12 21.49 85.31 -2.74
C LYS A 12 21.12 84.37 -1.59
N LEU A 13 20.26 83.40 -1.90
CA LEU A 13 20.00 82.22 -1.07
C LEU A 13 21.36 81.66 -0.62
N GLU A 14 21.46 81.36 0.66
CA GLU A 14 22.65 80.74 1.25
C GLU A 14 23.12 79.59 0.36
N PHE A 15 24.39 79.65 -0.03
CA PHE A 15 24.97 78.64 -0.89
C PHE A 15 25.03 77.30 -0.15
N ASN A 16 24.07 76.43 -0.42
CA ASN A 16 24.09 75.06 0.09
C ASN A 16 24.99 74.22 -0.82
N ALA A 17 26.25 74.07 -0.41
CA ALA A 17 27.26 73.34 -1.15
C ALA A 17 26.85 71.89 -1.42
N VAL A 18 26.21 71.24 -0.44
CA VAL A 18 25.78 69.84 -0.54
C VAL A 18 24.68 69.68 -1.58
N ASP A 19 23.71 70.61 -1.60
CA ASP A 19 22.59 70.55 -2.53
C ASP A 19 23.02 70.82 -3.98
N VAL A 20 23.99 71.72 -4.19
CA VAL A 20 24.57 71.99 -5.52
C VAL A 20 25.41 70.81 -6.00
N ILE A 21 26.25 70.21 -5.15
CA ILE A 21 27.07 69.04 -5.50
C ILE A 21 26.18 67.86 -5.87
N ASN A 22 25.19 67.56 -5.02
CA ASN A 22 24.29 66.43 -5.22
C ASN A 22 23.40 66.60 -6.45
N LYS A 23 22.98 67.83 -6.80
CA LYS A 23 22.22 68.08 -8.04
C LYS A 23 23.09 68.02 -9.31
N THR A 24 24.33 68.49 -9.25
CA THR A 24 25.18 68.64 -10.44
C THR A 24 25.86 67.33 -10.84
N TYR A 25 26.22 66.50 -9.85
CA TYR A 25 26.98 65.26 -10.05
C TYR A 25 26.20 63.99 -9.67
N ALA A 26 24.87 64.08 -9.53
CA ALA A 26 23.99 62.99 -9.10
C ALA A 26 24.21 61.67 -9.86
N ASN A 27 24.56 61.78 -11.14
CA ASN A 27 24.70 60.66 -12.07
C ASN A 27 26.13 60.54 -12.64
N SER A 28 27.10 61.23 -12.04
CA SER A 28 28.50 61.25 -12.50
C SER A 28 29.25 60.04 -11.96
N THR A 29 30.20 59.53 -12.75
CA THR A 29 31.02 58.38 -12.33
C THR A 29 32.12 58.80 -11.36
N GLU A 30 32.73 57.84 -10.65
CA GLU A 30 33.84 58.11 -9.72
C GLU A 30 35.04 58.81 -10.40
N TYR A 31 35.25 58.54 -11.69
CA TYR A 31 36.27 59.22 -12.50
C TYR A 31 35.92 60.70 -12.71
N ASP A 32 34.66 61.01 -13.04
CA ASP A 32 34.17 62.37 -13.23
C ASP A 32 34.22 63.19 -11.93
N LEU A 33 33.96 62.55 -10.79
CA LEU A 33 34.07 63.18 -9.47
C LEU A 33 35.52 63.53 -9.10
N ASN A 34 36.48 62.66 -9.46
CA ASN A 34 37.90 62.93 -9.24
C ASN A 34 38.43 64.06 -10.13
N ASP A 35 38.01 64.12 -11.39
CA ASP A 35 38.36 65.23 -12.28
C ASP A 35 37.73 66.55 -11.82
N ALA A 36 36.47 66.52 -11.35
CA ALA A 36 35.81 67.68 -10.74
C ALA A 36 36.53 68.17 -9.48
N LEU A 37 37.03 67.24 -8.64
CA LEU A 37 37.81 67.56 -7.44
C LEU A 37 39.15 68.24 -7.81
N ILE A 38 39.86 67.72 -8.81
CA ILE A 38 41.12 68.30 -9.29
C ILE A 38 40.88 69.70 -9.87
N PHE A 39 39.81 69.87 -10.64
CA PHE A 39 39.41 71.17 -11.20
C PHE A 39 39.04 72.19 -10.11
N LEU A 40 38.20 71.81 -9.14
CA LEU A 40 37.82 72.65 -7.99
C LEU A 40 39.03 73.06 -7.17
N THR A 41 39.96 72.13 -6.91
CA THR A 41 41.18 72.41 -6.16
C THR A 41 42.08 73.43 -6.89
N LYS A 42 42.22 73.29 -8.22
CA LYS A 42 42.92 74.30 -9.05
C LYS A 42 42.22 75.66 -9.02
N ALA A 43 40.89 75.68 -9.10
CA ALA A 43 40.10 76.92 -9.09
C ALA A 43 40.18 77.64 -7.73
N ILE A 44 40.08 76.91 -6.62
CA ILE A 44 40.23 77.43 -5.25
C ILE A 44 41.62 78.01 -5.06
N ASN A 45 42.68 77.29 -5.46
CA ASN A 45 44.05 77.78 -5.33
C ASN A 45 44.31 79.02 -6.19
N LYS A 46 43.81 79.06 -7.43
CA LYS A 46 43.91 80.24 -8.30
C LYS A 46 43.16 81.45 -7.72
N THR A 47 41.98 81.23 -7.13
CA THR A 47 41.18 82.28 -6.48
C THR A 47 41.83 82.76 -5.19
N LYS A 48 42.43 81.87 -4.40
CA LYS A 48 43.17 82.21 -3.18
C LYS A 48 44.39 83.09 -3.48
N VAL A 49 45.14 82.77 -4.54
CA VAL A 49 46.27 83.60 -5.01
C VAL A 49 45.78 84.96 -5.50
N ARG A 50 44.71 84.99 -6.30
CA ARG A 50 44.09 86.23 -6.81
C ARG A 50 43.55 87.12 -5.69
N ASN A 51 42.88 86.53 -4.69
CA ASN A 51 42.37 87.25 -3.52
C ASN A 51 43.50 87.79 -2.65
N LYS A 52 44.58 87.02 -2.46
CA LYS A 52 45.79 87.54 -1.77
C LYS A 52 46.40 88.72 -2.52
N GLN A 53 46.45 88.70 -3.85
CA GLN A 53 46.90 89.84 -4.66
C GLN A 53 45.95 91.04 -4.58
N LEU A 54 44.64 90.82 -4.67
CA LEU A 54 43.61 91.86 -4.54
C LEU A 54 43.63 92.53 -3.16
N VAL A 55 43.73 91.74 -2.09
CA VAL A 55 43.87 92.24 -0.71
C VAL A 55 45.20 92.97 -0.54
N LYS A 56 46.29 92.53 -1.17
CA LYS A 56 47.57 93.23 -1.14
C LYS A 56 47.55 94.55 -1.93
N GLN A 57 46.83 94.60 -3.06
CA GLN A 57 46.69 95.79 -3.91
C GLN A 57 45.68 96.82 -3.37
N HIS A 58 44.69 96.39 -2.60
CA HIS A 58 43.64 97.24 -2.03
C HIS A 58 43.52 97.08 -0.50
N PHE A 59 44.65 96.90 0.18
CA PHE A 59 44.71 96.63 1.62
C PHE A 59 43.96 97.67 2.46
N GLY A 60 44.06 98.95 2.08
CA GLY A 60 43.32 100.03 2.74
C GLY A 60 41.79 99.86 2.71
N LYS A 61 41.22 99.42 1.58
CA LYS A 61 39.77 99.15 1.48
C LYS A 61 39.36 97.89 2.24
N PHE A 62 40.23 96.89 2.31
CA PHE A 62 39.99 95.68 3.10
C PHE A 62 39.93 95.99 4.61
N VAL A 63 40.85 96.82 5.10
CA VAL A 63 40.84 97.29 6.50
C VAL A 63 39.59 98.11 6.79
N GLN A 64 39.17 98.99 5.88
CA GLN A 64 37.91 99.74 6.00
C GLN A 64 36.67 98.84 6.08
N CYS A 65 36.54 97.84 5.20
CA CYS A 65 35.39 96.94 5.22
C CYS A 65 35.35 96.13 6.52
N ARG A 66 36.51 95.71 7.03
CA ARG A 66 36.61 94.99 8.30
C ARG A 66 36.25 95.89 9.48
N ALA A 67 36.73 97.14 9.49
CA ALA A 67 36.40 98.12 10.53
C ALA A 67 34.89 98.39 10.59
N VAL A 68 34.24 98.59 9.44
CA VAL A 68 32.78 98.79 9.35
C VAL A 68 32.01 97.55 9.83
N LEU A 69 32.47 96.34 9.52
CA LEU A 69 31.84 95.10 10.02
C LEU A 69 32.00 94.93 11.53
N GLU A 70 33.17 95.26 12.08
CA GLU A 70 33.41 95.26 13.53
C GLU A 70 32.59 96.35 14.23
N GLU A 71 32.42 97.52 13.61
CA GLU A 71 31.57 98.61 14.11
C GLU A 71 30.09 98.21 14.12
N ILE A 72 29.56 97.65 13.03
CA ILE A 72 28.19 97.10 12.96
C ILE A 72 27.98 96.01 14.03
N TRP A 73 28.97 95.13 14.22
CA TRP A 73 28.90 94.08 15.25
C TRP A 73 28.87 94.66 16.67
N THR A 74 29.61 95.74 16.91
CA THR A 74 29.65 96.43 18.21
C THR A 74 28.35 97.19 18.46
N ASP A 75 27.76 97.79 17.41
CA ASP A 75 26.49 98.52 17.46
C ASP A 75 25.29 97.59 17.72
N ILE A 76 25.31 96.37 17.16
CA ILE A 76 24.35 95.29 17.48
C ILE A 76 24.47 94.87 18.95
N LYS A 77 25.69 94.84 19.49
CA LYS A 77 25.97 94.45 20.88
C LYS A 77 25.57 95.52 21.90
N GLN A 78 25.64 96.81 21.54
CA GLN A 78 25.29 97.94 22.42
C GLN A 78 23.79 98.28 22.44
N LYS A 79 23.04 98.00 21.36
CA LYS A 79 21.59 98.28 21.29
C LYS A 79 20.69 97.29 22.05
N GLY A 80 21.24 96.32 22.76
CA GLY A 80 20.54 95.61 23.85
C GLY A 80 19.22 94.92 23.45
N TYR A 81 19.14 94.29 22.29
CA TYR A 81 17.95 93.50 21.87
C TYR A 81 17.83 92.12 22.55
N ASP A 82 18.76 91.73 23.42
CA ASP A 82 18.92 90.35 23.92
C ASP A 82 18.41 90.06 25.34
N LYS A 83 17.77 91.00 26.05
CA LYS A 83 17.27 90.71 27.43
C LYS A 83 15.75 90.77 27.62
N GLU A 84 15.03 91.77 27.10
CA GLU A 84 13.57 91.82 27.25
C GLU A 84 12.83 90.95 26.22
N PHE A 85 13.28 90.94 24.96
CA PHE A 85 12.65 90.11 23.92
C PHE A 85 12.83 88.61 24.22
N THR A 86 13.99 88.22 24.73
CA THR A 86 14.34 86.83 25.03
C THR A 86 13.58 86.28 26.23
N SER A 87 13.32 87.08 27.28
CA SER A 87 12.53 86.62 28.43
C SER A 87 11.04 86.50 28.11
N ASP A 88 10.49 87.43 27.33
CA ASP A 88 9.09 87.35 26.89
C ASP A 88 8.89 86.23 25.85
N LEU A 89 9.86 86.01 24.96
CA LEU A 89 9.82 84.90 24.03
C LEU A 89 10.00 83.55 24.76
N GLU A 90 10.89 83.43 25.74
CA GLU A 90 11.04 82.23 26.57
C GLU A 90 9.80 81.96 27.43
N SER A 91 9.19 83.00 28.00
CA SER A 91 7.93 82.90 28.73
C SER A 91 6.80 82.42 27.83
N ASN A 92 6.64 83.03 26.65
CA ASN A 92 5.62 82.63 25.69
C ASN A 92 5.87 81.24 25.10
N ILE A 93 7.13 80.86 24.81
CA ILE A 93 7.48 79.51 24.37
C ILE A 93 7.17 78.50 25.46
N LYS A 94 7.47 78.77 26.74
CA LYS A 94 7.09 77.89 27.85
C LYS A 94 5.58 77.74 27.99
N VAL A 95 4.82 78.84 27.90
CA VAL A 95 3.35 78.80 27.96
C VAL A 95 2.76 78.04 26.77
N ILE A 96 3.35 78.17 25.58
CA ILE A 96 2.94 77.41 24.39
C ILE A 96 3.31 75.93 24.55
N GLU A 97 4.51 75.59 25.05
CA GLU A 97 4.92 74.21 25.31
C GLU A 97 4.08 73.54 26.39
N GLU A 98 3.72 74.24 27.47
CA GLU A 98 2.78 73.74 28.49
C GLU A 98 1.39 73.54 27.92
N LYS A 99 0.85 74.51 27.15
CA LYS A 99 -0.42 74.32 26.44
C LYS A 99 -0.37 73.19 25.42
N PHE A 100 0.75 73.03 24.71
CA PHE A 100 0.92 71.95 23.75
C PHE A 100 1.02 70.61 24.46
N LYS A 101 1.70 70.52 25.62
CA LYS A 101 1.71 69.34 26.49
C LYS A 101 0.34 69.02 27.07
N ASP A 102 -0.43 69.99 27.51
CA ASP A 102 -1.79 69.80 28.00
C ASP A 102 -2.74 69.35 26.87
N ILE A 103 -2.58 69.90 25.67
CA ILE A 103 -3.35 69.49 24.48
C ILE A 103 -2.92 68.10 23.99
N THR A 104 -1.62 67.77 24.01
CA THR A 104 -1.10 66.48 23.48
C THR A 104 -1.12 65.34 24.48
N SER A 105 -1.09 65.60 25.79
CA SER A 105 -1.19 64.56 26.83
C SER A 105 -2.55 63.85 26.82
N GLY A 106 -3.63 64.54 26.44
CA GLY A 106 -4.93 63.92 26.19
C GLY A 106 -5.01 63.20 24.83
N ILE A 107 -4.41 63.75 23.78
CA ILE A 107 -4.55 63.24 22.39
C ILE A 107 -3.71 61.98 22.15
N SER A 108 -2.52 61.85 22.75
CA SER A 108 -1.67 60.66 22.58
C SER A 108 -2.17 59.45 23.35
N ASP A 109 -2.83 59.66 24.48
CA ASP A 109 -3.42 58.60 25.29
C ASP A 109 -4.82 58.23 24.79
N ASP A 110 -5.69 59.18 24.43
CA ASP A 110 -7.05 58.83 23.95
C ASP A 110 -7.03 58.19 22.56
N GLY A 111 -6.26 58.69 21.59
CA GLY A 111 -6.20 58.12 20.25
C GLY A 111 -5.55 56.72 20.21
N ASN A 112 -4.50 56.49 21.01
CA ASN A 112 -3.91 55.16 21.16
C ASN A 112 -4.82 54.22 21.97
N ASN A 113 -5.53 54.71 22.98
CA ASN A 113 -6.47 53.89 23.75
C ASN A 113 -7.72 53.52 22.95
N GLU A 114 -8.25 54.40 22.10
CA GLU A 114 -9.41 54.10 21.23
C GLU A 114 -9.05 53.14 20.10
N VAL A 115 -7.91 53.31 19.44
CA VAL A 115 -7.42 52.41 18.39
C VAL A 115 -7.04 51.05 18.99
N ASN A 116 -6.40 51.02 20.16
CA ASN A 116 -6.11 49.77 20.87
C ASN A 116 -7.38 49.10 21.42
N ARG A 117 -8.37 49.87 21.90
CA ARG A 117 -9.67 49.34 22.34
C ARG A 117 -10.44 48.74 21.17
N SER A 118 -10.47 49.43 20.03
CA SER A 118 -11.13 48.95 18.80
C SER A 118 -10.46 47.69 18.23
N ARG A 119 -9.12 47.65 18.21
CA ARG A 119 -8.37 46.44 17.82
C ARG A 119 -8.60 45.30 18.80
N ARG A 120 -8.57 45.57 20.10
CA ARG A 120 -8.84 44.58 21.15
C ARG A 120 -10.25 44.02 21.01
N GLU A 121 -11.26 44.86 20.84
CA GLU A 121 -12.65 44.44 20.60
C GLU A 121 -12.80 43.61 19.33
N TYR A 122 -12.14 44.01 18.24
CA TYR A 122 -12.13 43.24 17.00
C TYR A 122 -11.55 41.83 17.21
N TYR A 123 -10.36 41.72 17.83
CA TYR A 123 -9.73 40.43 18.10
C TYR A 123 -10.54 39.60 19.12
N THR A 124 -11.10 40.23 20.15
CA THR A 124 -11.95 39.56 21.15
C THR A 124 -13.23 39.02 20.53
N LYS A 125 -13.86 39.74 19.59
CA LYS A 125 -15.05 39.24 18.88
C LYS A 125 -14.71 38.17 17.86
N ARG A 126 -13.67 38.39 17.04
CA ARG A 126 -13.27 37.46 15.97
C ARG A 126 -12.77 36.12 16.51
N TYR A 127 -11.99 36.15 17.60
CA TYR A 127 -11.38 34.95 18.21
C TYR A 127 -12.05 34.57 19.55
N ALA A 128 -13.29 35.01 19.78
CA ALA A 128 -14.03 34.76 21.02
C ALA A 128 -14.08 33.28 21.40
N LEU A 129 -14.23 32.39 20.40
CA LEU A 129 -14.26 30.95 20.60
C LEU A 129 -12.91 30.42 21.11
N LEU A 130 -11.81 30.86 20.51
CA LEU A 130 -10.45 30.49 20.94
C LEU A 130 -10.16 31.02 22.35
N PHE A 131 -10.55 32.26 22.66
CA PHE A 131 -10.28 32.82 23.99
C PHE A 131 -11.09 32.18 25.11
N ASN A 132 -12.28 31.65 24.80
CA ASN A 132 -13.13 30.93 25.76
C ASN A 132 -13.08 29.40 25.59
N ILE A 133 -12.12 28.89 24.83
CA ILE A 133 -12.06 27.48 24.42
C ILE A 133 -12.10 26.52 25.61
N LYS A 134 -11.34 26.80 26.67
CA LYS A 134 -11.26 25.94 27.85
C LYS A 134 -12.62 25.72 28.51
N LEU A 135 -13.37 26.81 28.71
CA LEU A 135 -14.72 26.76 29.27
C LEU A 135 -15.69 26.01 28.34
N ASN A 136 -15.60 26.28 27.04
CA ASN A 136 -16.48 25.68 26.03
C ASN A 136 -16.24 24.17 25.89
N LEU A 137 -14.98 23.73 25.93
CA LEU A 137 -14.64 22.30 25.92
C LEU A 137 -15.11 21.59 27.18
N ARG A 138 -14.84 22.15 28.37
CA ARG A 138 -15.32 21.58 29.65
C ARG A 138 -16.84 21.35 29.67
N ARG A 139 -17.61 22.34 29.22
CA ARG A 139 -19.09 22.24 29.17
C ARG A 139 -19.60 21.17 28.22
N ASN A 140 -18.78 20.75 27.24
CA ASN A 140 -19.19 19.82 26.20
C ASN A 140 -18.42 18.49 26.26
N LEU A 141 -17.73 18.15 27.37
CA LEU A 141 -16.98 16.90 27.52
C LEU A 141 -17.83 15.64 27.21
N HIS A 142 -19.12 15.66 27.55
CA HIS A 142 -20.05 14.55 27.28
C HIS A 142 -20.84 14.69 25.97
N ASN A 143 -20.81 15.86 25.32
CA ASN A 143 -21.39 16.05 24.00
C ASN A 143 -20.27 15.95 22.95
N LEU A 144 -19.98 14.71 22.55
CA LEU A 144 -18.75 14.39 21.83
C LEU A 144 -18.63 15.12 20.49
N GLU A 145 -19.71 15.18 19.70
CA GLU A 145 -19.68 15.87 18.40
C GLU A 145 -19.46 17.37 18.58
N ARG A 146 -20.17 17.98 19.55
CA ARG A 146 -20.02 19.40 19.84
C ARG A 146 -18.63 19.74 20.36
N PHE A 147 -18.04 18.87 21.18
CA PHE A 147 -16.65 19.01 21.63
C PHE A 147 -15.70 19.07 20.43
N VAL A 148 -15.83 18.12 19.51
CA VAL A 148 -14.98 18.03 18.31
C VAL A 148 -15.15 19.26 17.41
N ASP A 149 -16.37 19.74 17.19
CA ASP A 149 -16.62 20.93 16.39
C ASP A 149 -15.98 22.18 17.02
N ILE A 150 -16.18 22.40 18.33
CA ILE A 150 -15.55 23.51 19.06
C ILE A 150 -14.02 23.42 18.96
N TYR A 151 -13.45 22.24 19.18
CA TYR A 151 -12.01 22.02 19.10
C TYR A 151 -11.46 22.33 17.71
N ARG A 152 -12.08 21.82 16.65
CA ARG A 152 -11.66 22.03 15.25
C ARG A 152 -11.77 23.49 14.85
N ASP A 153 -12.85 24.16 15.23
CA ASP A 153 -13.09 25.55 14.88
C ASP A 153 -12.08 26.47 15.60
N ALA A 154 -11.80 26.19 16.87
CA ALA A 154 -10.79 26.90 17.63
C ALA A 154 -9.36 26.56 17.15
N ALA A 155 -9.09 25.34 16.68
CA ALA A 155 -7.80 24.97 16.09
C ALA A 155 -7.49 25.79 14.83
N ARG A 156 -8.50 25.99 13.97
CA ARG A 156 -8.37 26.85 12.77
C ARG A 156 -8.02 28.28 13.15
N MET A 157 -8.70 28.83 14.16
CA MET A 157 -8.42 30.15 14.72
C MET A 157 -7.02 30.25 15.35
N TYR A 158 -6.58 29.19 16.04
CA TYR A 158 -5.26 29.13 16.64
C TYR A 158 -4.16 29.12 15.57
N GLU A 159 -4.33 28.40 14.47
CA GLU A 159 -3.33 28.34 13.40
C GLU A 159 -3.08 29.73 12.77
N GLU A 160 -4.13 30.56 12.61
CA GLU A 160 -3.98 31.96 12.18
C GLU A 160 -3.12 32.80 13.14
N LEU A 161 -3.08 32.44 14.42
CA LEU A 161 -2.41 33.17 15.50
C LEU A 161 -1.23 32.42 16.10
N ARG A 162 -0.71 31.38 15.42
CA ARG A 162 0.26 30.44 15.97
C ARG A 162 1.56 31.09 16.47
N HIS A 163 1.93 32.25 15.93
CA HIS A 163 3.12 33.01 16.35
C HIS A 163 2.91 33.88 17.60
N SER A 164 1.66 34.04 18.05
CA SER A 164 1.34 34.81 19.26
C SER A 164 1.60 33.99 20.53
N VAL A 165 2.47 34.50 21.40
CA VAL A 165 2.77 33.91 22.72
C VAL A 165 1.49 33.75 23.55
N TYR A 166 0.56 34.71 23.44
CA TYR A 166 -0.72 34.66 24.15
C TYR A 166 -1.63 33.53 23.63
N ALA A 167 -1.75 33.39 22.30
CA ALA A 167 -2.55 32.33 21.70
C ALA A 167 -1.96 30.94 22.00
N GLN A 168 -0.63 30.80 21.98
CA GLN A 168 0.07 29.58 22.40
C GLN A 168 -0.25 29.22 23.85
N LYS A 169 -0.23 30.20 24.78
CA LYS A 169 -0.58 29.94 26.18
C LYS A 169 -2.03 29.48 26.35
N ILE A 170 -2.96 30.04 25.60
CA ILE A 170 -4.37 29.60 25.60
C ILE A 170 -4.49 28.19 25.04
N TRP A 171 -3.84 27.90 23.91
CA TRP A 171 -3.88 26.58 23.29
C TRP A 171 -3.23 25.49 24.15
N SER A 172 -2.14 25.80 24.84
CA SER A 172 -1.54 24.86 25.79
C SER A 172 -2.43 24.64 27.03
N SER A 173 -3.29 25.61 27.38
CA SER A 173 -4.14 25.51 28.58
C SER A 173 -5.29 24.52 28.48
N ILE A 174 -5.63 24.03 27.28
CA ILE A 174 -6.70 23.04 27.03
C ILE A 174 -6.20 21.59 27.04
N HIS A 175 -4.94 21.36 27.37
CA HIS A 175 -4.34 20.03 27.34
C HIS A 175 -5.13 19.02 28.18
N ASP A 176 -5.55 19.42 29.38
CA ASP A 176 -6.29 18.56 30.30
C ASP A 176 -7.65 18.16 29.74
N GLU A 177 -8.43 19.12 29.24
CA GLU A 177 -9.75 18.87 28.66
C GLU A 177 -9.66 17.96 27.43
N ARG A 178 -8.60 18.14 26.64
CA ARG A 178 -8.32 17.28 25.49
C ARG A 178 -8.01 15.85 25.95
N CYS A 179 -7.11 15.68 26.91
CA CYS A 179 -6.74 14.38 27.45
C CYS A 179 -7.95 13.67 28.07
N GLU A 180 -8.80 14.39 28.80
CA GLU A 180 -10.04 13.86 29.38
C GLU A 180 -11.03 13.40 28.31
N PHE A 181 -11.19 14.16 27.23
CA PHE A 181 -12.00 13.75 26.09
C PHE A 181 -11.46 12.47 25.43
N LEU A 182 -10.16 12.42 25.13
CA LEU A 182 -9.52 11.25 24.51
C LEU A 182 -9.65 9.99 25.39
N GLU A 183 -9.51 10.14 26.71
CA GLU A 183 -9.70 9.05 27.67
C GLU A 183 -11.17 8.61 27.74
N THR A 184 -12.13 9.54 27.67
CA THR A 184 -13.56 9.24 27.61
C THR A 184 -13.91 8.41 26.37
N ILE A 185 -13.38 8.80 25.21
CA ILE A 185 -13.52 8.05 23.95
C ILE A 185 -12.89 6.67 24.08
N TYR A 186 -11.68 6.58 24.61
CA TYR A 186 -10.96 5.32 24.82
C TYR A 186 -11.78 4.34 25.68
N ARG A 187 -12.31 4.81 26.82
CA ARG A 187 -13.19 4.01 27.70
C ARG A 187 -14.49 3.60 27.03
N SER A 188 -15.05 4.46 26.17
CA SER A 188 -16.28 4.16 25.43
C SER A 188 -16.10 2.99 24.45
N ILE A 189 -14.93 2.90 23.80
CA ILE A 189 -14.59 1.78 22.91
C ILE A 189 -14.34 0.49 23.71
N GLN A 190 -13.69 0.59 24.88
CA GLN A 190 -13.40 -0.56 25.74
C GLN A 190 -14.61 -1.07 26.53
N ARG A 191 -15.74 -0.37 26.50
CA ARG A 191 -16.95 -0.77 27.22
C ARG A 191 -17.42 -2.16 26.76
N PRO A 192 -17.75 -3.08 27.68
CA PRO A 192 -18.36 -4.36 27.32
C PRO A 192 -19.62 -4.15 26.47
N GLY A 193 -19.78 -4.96 25.42
CA GLY A 193 -20.92 -4.85 24.51
C GLY A 193 -20.86 -3.69 23.50
N CYS A 194 -19.77 -2.90 23.46
CA CYS A 194 -19.57 -1.90 22.41
C CYS A 194 -19.46 -2.58 21.04
N SER A 195 -20.41 -2.29 20.16
CA SER A 195 -20.43 -2.83 18.80
C SER A 195 -19.27 -2.25 17.97
N PHE A 196 -18.87 -2.97 16.93
CA PHE A 196 -17.79 -2.48 16.07
C PHE A 196 -18.15 -1.17 15.34
N HIS A 197 -19.44 -0.95 15.03
CA HIS A 197 -19.89 0.31 14.42
C HIS A 197 -19.81 1.49 15.39
N GLU A 198 -20.17 1.30 16.67
CA GLU A 198 -19.98 2.31 17.71
C GLU A 198 -18.49 2.58 17.94
N ALA A 199 -17.67 1.54 18.02
CA ALA A 199 -16.22 1.66 18.19
C ALA A 199 -15.59 2.49 17.06
N LEU A 200 -16.00 2.27 15.81
CA LEU A 200 -15.55 3.07 14.66
C LEU A 200 -15.96 4.54 14.77
N TYR A 201 -17.19 4.82 15.20
CA TYR A 201 -17.67 6.19 15.41
C TYR A 201 -16.78 6.92 16.43
N TYR A 202 -16.55 6.30 17.59
CA TYR A 202 -15.67 6.84 18.63
C TYR A 202 -14.23 7.00 18.16
N PHE A 203 -13.70 6.03 17.42
CA PHE A 203 -12.38 6.09 16.81
C PHE A 203 -12.23 7.27 15.85
N ASP A 204 -13.23 7.51 14.99
CA ASP A 204 -13.21 8.62 14.04
C ASP A 204 -13.27 9.98 14.78
N LEU A 205 -13.96 10.08 15.92
CA LEU A 205 -13.93 11.28 16.78
C LEU A 205 -12.58 11.48 17.47
N TYR A 206 -11.94 10.40 17.93
CA TYR A 206 -10.63 10.43 18.57
C TYR A 206 -9.58 11.14 17.71
N PHE A 207 -9.46 10.73 16.43
CA PHE A 207 -8.46 11.26 15.52
C PHE A 207 -8.76 12.67 14.98
N LYS A 208 -9.96 13.20 15.20
CA LYS A 208 -10.27 14.62 14.93
C LYS A 208 -9.66 15.54 16.00
N VAL A 209 -9.35 15.01 17.19
CA VAL A 209 -8.85 15.79 18.34
C VAL A 209 -7.39 15.46 18.67
N CYS A 210 -6.97 14.21 18.48
CA CYS A 210 -5.60 13.79 18.77
C CYS A 210 -4.55 14.55 17.91
N GLU A 211 -3.46 14.98 18.54
CA GLU A 211 -2.33 15.64 17.88
C GLU A 211 -1.53 14.68 17.01
N HIS A 212 -1.42 13.41 17.43
CA HIS A 212 -0.63 12.40 16.75
C HIS A 212 -1.53 11.43 15.99
N LYS A 213 -1.65 11.65 14.66
CA LYS A 213 -2.45 10.79 13.76
C LYS A 213 -1.95 9.34 13.64
N SER A 214 -0.88 8.97 14.35
CA SER A 214 -0.27 7.65 14.34
C SER A 214 -0.33 6.95 15.70
N GLU A 215 -1.19 7.39 16.62
CA GLU A 215 -1.26 6.80 17.95
C GLU A 215 -1.64 5.31 17.91
N HIS A 216 -0.67 4.46 18.20
CA HIS A 216 -0.82 3.00 18.05
C HIS A 216 -1.79 2.40 19.07
N LYS A 217 -1.89 3.01 20.27
CA LYS A 217 -2.72 2.51 21.37
C LYS A 217 -4.19 2.42 20.97
N ILE A 218 -4.76 3.51 20.44
CA ILE A 218 -6.16 3.55 20.01
C ILE A 218 -6.45 2.64 18.81
N MET A 219 -5.50 2.52 17.87
CA MET A 219 -5.60 1.57 16.75
C MET A 219 -5.62 0.12 17.22
N ASN A 220 -4.80 -0.22 18.23
CA ASN A 220 -4.82 -1.53 18.85
C ASN A 220 -6.14 -1.78 19.59
N THR A 221 -6.71 -0.78 20.27
CA THR A 221 -8.02 -0.92 20.91
C THR A 221 -9.13 -1.21 19.89
N LEU A 222 -9.12 -0.53 18.73
CA LEU A 222 -10.06 -0.83 17.65
C LEU A 222 -9.87 -2.26 17.11
N LEU A 223 -8.62 -2.73 16.98
CA LEU A 223 -8.33 -4.12 16.61
C LEU A 223 -8.87 -5.13 17.64
N VAL A 224 -8.69 -4.86 18.94
CA VAL A 224 -9.23 -5.73 20.00
C VAL A 224 -10.76 -5.77 19.93
N ASN A 225 -11.41 -4.62 19.76
CA ASN A 225 -12.87 -4.57 19.61
C ASN A 225 -13.34 -5.33 18.34
N PHE A 226 -12.61 -5.24 17.22
CA PHE A 226 -12.88 -6.07 16.03
C PHE A 226 -12.79 -7.57 16.34
N LYS A 227 -11.75 -8.00 17.07
CA LYS A 227 -11.56 -9.40 17.47
C LYS A 227 -12.70 -9.89 18.35
N GLU A 228 -13.08 -9.13 19.37
CA GLU A 228 -14.16 -9.51 20.28
C GLU A 228 -15.52 -9.61 19.56
N ASN A 229 -15.85 -8.64 18.72
CA ASN A 229 -17.11 -8.67 17.95
C ASN A 229 -17.13 -9.84 16.96
N SER A 230 -16.02 -10.09 16.26
CA SER A 230 -15.92 -11.22 15.33
C SER A 230 -15.99 -12.57 16.04
N ALA A 231 -15.39 -12.69 17.24
CA ALA A 231 -15.51 -13.89 18.05
C ALA A 231 -16.96 -14.18 18.44
N ARG A 232 -17.73 -13.16 18.85
CA ARG A 232 -19.17 -13.30 19.10
C ARG A 232 -19.94 -13.69 17.84
N SER A 233 -19.66 -13.08 16.69
CA SER A 233 -20.28 -13.50 15.42
C SER A 233 -19.96 -14.95 15.08
N LEU A 234 -18.73 -15.42 15.35
CA LEU A 234 -18.35 -16.82 15.17
C LEU A 234 -19.08 -17.78 16.11
N GLU A 235 -19.32 -17.40 17.36
CA GLU A 235 -20.13 -18.19 18.30
C GLU A 235 -21.57 -18.38 17.80
N LEU A 236 -22.11 -17.36 17.12
CA LEU A 236 -23.44 -17.38 16.51
C LEU A 236 -23.47 -17.95 15.08
N SER A 237 -22.31 -18.34 14.54
CA SER A 237 -22.20 -18.79 13.14
C SER A 237 -23.01 -20.04 12.82
N CYS A 238 -23.40 -20.84 13.83
CA CYS A 238 -24.29 -21.98 13.66
C CYS A 238 -25.71 -21.60 13.20
N LEU A 239 -26.10 -20.32 13.29
CA LEU A 239 -27.41 -19.82 12.87
C LEU A 239 -27.42 -19.36 11.40
N ASP A 240 -26.42 -18.58 10.99
CA ASP A 240 -26.21 -18.17 9.59
C ASP A 240 -24.72 -17.86 9.35
N GLU A 241 -24.02 -18.79 8.69
CA GLU A 241 -22.59 -18.65 8.43
C GLU A 241 -22.29 -17.59 7.36
N LYS A 242 -23.23 -17.38 6.42
CA LYS A 242 -23.05 -16.41 5.35
C LYS A 242 -23.14 -15.01 5.93
N GLU A 243 -24.15 -14.75 6.76
CA GLU A 243 -24.30 -13.48 7.47
C GLU A 243 -23.10 -13.22 8.38
N CYS A 244 -22.63 -14.23 9.12
CA CYS A 244 -21.44 -14.10 9.95
C CYS A 244 -20.20 -13.68 9.12
N LEU A 245 -19.93 -14.36 8.01
CA LEU A 245 -18.78 -14.04 7.16
C LEU A 245 -18.93 -12.66 6.49
N ASP A 246 -20.13 -12.27 6.08
CA ASP A 246 -20.40 -10.95 5.50
C ASP A 246 -20.17 -9.84 6.55
N GLU A 247 -20.61 -10.05 7.80
CA GLU A 247 -20.40 -9.13 8.92
C GLU A 247 -18.90 -9.00 9.27
N VAL A 248 -18.21 -10.12 9.50
CA VAL A 248 -16.77 -10.15 9.81
C VAL A 248 -15.97 -9.48 8.69
N THR A 249 -16.34 -9.74 7.43
CA THR A 249 -15.72 -9.10 6.26
C THR A 249 -15.97 -7.59 6.26
N LYS A 250 -17.21 -7.15 6.47
CA LYS A 250 -17.55 -5.71 6.53
C LYS A 250 -16.77 -5.00 7.63
N HIS A 251 -16.63 -5.62 8.80
CA HIS A 251 -15.85 -5.07 9.91
C HIS A 251 -14.37 -4.98 9.58
N TYR A 252 -13.80 -6.06 9.04
CA TYR A 252 -12.42 -6.09 8.59
C TYR A 252 -12.09 -4.99 7.57
N LEU A 253 -12.90 -4.83 6.52
CA LEU A 253 -12.64 -3.82 5.48
C LEU A 253 -12.67 -2.39 6.04
N LYS A 254 -13.57 -2.10 7.00
CA LYS A 254 -13.62 -0.80 7.67
C LYS A 254 -12.42 -0.56 8.59
N LEU A 255 -11.89 -1.61 9.22
CA LEU A 255 -10.69 -1.56 10.07
C LEU A 255 -9.45 -1.21 9.25
N ILE A 256 -9.18 -1.96 8.18
CA ILE A 256 -7.94 -1.83 7.41
C ILE A 256 -7.75 -0.42 6.83
N GLY A 257 -8.83 0.22 6.38
CA GLY A 257 -8.77 1.59 5.86
C GLY A 257 -8.47 2.69 6.89
N ARG A 258 -8.35 2.36 8.19
CA ARG A 258 -8.23 3.33 9.29
C ARG A 258 -6.97 3.18 10.14
N VAL A 259 -6.23 2.11 9.96
CA VAL A 259 -5.14 1.71 10.87
C VAL A 259 -3.81 1.63 10.14
N ASN A 260 -2.72 1.75 10.89
CA ASN A 260 -1.36 1.61 10.36
C ASN A 260 -1.05 0.17 9.94
N GLU A 261 0.03 0.02 9.17
CA GLU A 261 0.52 -1.26 8.63
C GLU A 261 0.60 -2.38 9.66
N LYS A 262 1.18 -2.13 10.85
CA LYS A 262 1.32 -3.15 11.89
C LYS A 262 -0.03 -3.71 12.34
N ILE A 263 -1.03 -2.83 12.52
CA ILE A 263 -2.39 -3.26 12.89
C ILE A 263 -3.12 -3.88 11.70
N GLN A 264 -2.85 -3.43 10.46
CA GLN A 264 -3.41 -4.07 9.26
C GLN A 264 -2.96 -5.53 9.14
N ILE A 265 -1.68 -5.82 9.37
CA ILE A 265 -1.14 -7.18 9.35
C ILE A 265 -1.84 -8.05 10.40
N GLN A 266 -1.88 -7.60 11.66
CA GLN A 266 -2.53 -8.37 12.74
C GLN A 266 -4.04 -8.55 12.54
N GLY A 267 -4.71 -7.53 11.99
CA GLY A 267 -6.12 -7.62 11.62
C GLY A 267 -6.34 -8.62 10.49
N THR A 268 -5.42 -8.69 9.53
CA THR A 268 -5.46 -9.66 8.43
C THR A 268 -5.25 -11.08 8.92
N ASP A 269 -4.29 -11.31 9.80
CA ASP A 269 -4.08 -12.63 10.42
C ASP A 269 -5.35 -13.14 11.11
N TYR A 270 -5.98 -12.28 11.91
CA TYR A 270 -7.19 -12.64 12.64
C TYR A 270 -8.41 -12.81 11.73
N TYR A 271 -8.55 -11.95 10.71
CA TYR A 271 -9.61 -12.09 9.71
C TYR A 271 -9.52 -13.45 9.02
N PHE A 272 -8.35 -13.83 8.51
CA PHE A 272 -8.18 -15.14 7.88
C PHE A 272 -8.35 -16.30 8.86
N TRP A 273 -8.00 -16.14 10.14
CA TRP A 273 -8.34 -17.14 11.16
C TRP A 273 -9.87 -17.35 11.27
N CYS A 274 -10.67 -16.28 11.25
CA CYS A 274 -12.14 -16.38 11.25
C CYS A 274 -12.65 -17.07 9.99
N ILE A 275 -12.14 -16.66 8.82
CA ILE A 275 -12.47 -17.25 7.53
C ILE A 275 -12.18 -18.76 7.52
N GLU A 276 -11.00 -19.17 7.98
CA GLU A 276 -10.57 -20.57 8.03
C GLU A 276 -11.49 -21.43 8.93
N LYS A 277 -11.95 -20.89 10.07
CA LYS A 277 -12.86 -21.59 10.99
C LYS A 277 -14.18 -21.96 10.32
N ILE A 278 -14.71 -21.09 9.47
CA ILE A 278 -15.97 -21.36 8.77
C ILE A 278 -15.71 -22.19 7.52
N LEU A 279 -14.77 -21.77 6.66
CA LEU A 279 -14.57 -22.39 5.33
C LEU A 279 -14.23 -23.88 5.38
N TYR A 280 -13.42 -24.33 6.33
CA TYR A 280 -12.99 -25.74 6.37
C TYR A 280 -14.02 -26.70 6.94
N THR A 281 -15.16 -26.19 7.43
CA THR A 281 -16.27 -27.02 7.90
C THR A 281 -17.39 -27.14 6.87
N ARG A 282 -17.20 -26.59 5.66
CA ARG A 282 -18.26 -26.41 4.66
C ARG A 282 -17.93 -27.04 3.32
N GLY A 283 -18.98 -27.26 2.53
CA GLY A 283 -18.87 -27.83 1.19
C GLY A 283 -18.10 -26.94 0.22
N LEU A 284 -17.49 -27.56 -0.79
CA LEU A 284 -16.56 -26.92 -1.72
C LEU A 284 -17.19 -25.73 -2.48
N PHE A 285 -18.48 -25.80 -2.82
CA PHE A 285 -19.18 -24.71 -3.51
C PHE A 285 -19.25 -23.43 -2.67
N PHE A 286 -19.55 -23.56 -1.38
CA PHE A 286 -19.57 -22.43 -0.45
C PHE A 286 -18.17 -21.79 -0.38
N SER A 287 -17.14 -22.62 -0.26
CA SER A 287 -15.75 -22.17 -0.21
C SER A 287 -15.30 -21.48 -1.49
N LYS A 288 -15.72 -21.97 -2.66
CA LYS A 288 -15.46 -21.31 -3.96
C LYS A 288 -16.03 -19.89 -4.00
N VAL A 289 -17.30 -19.72 -3.63
CA VAL A 289 -17.99 -18.42 -3.65
C VAL A 289 -17.25 -17.42 -2.76
N TRP A 290 -16.84 -17.86 -1.58
CA TRP A 290 -16.12 -17.00 -0.63
C TRP A 290 -14.70 -16.68 -1.05
N ILE A 291 -13.94 -17.63 -1.62
CA ILE A 291 -12.62 -17.35 -2.18
C ILE A 291 -12.70 -16.28 -3.28
N LYS A 292 -13.76 -16.30 -4.10
CA LYS A 292 -14.00 -15.27 -5.11
C LYS A 292 -14.25 -13.90 -4.47
N LYS A 293 -15.10 -13.82 -3.44
CA LYS A 293 -15.31 -12.59 -2.65
C LYS A 293 -14.00 -12.06 -2.03
N LEU A 294 -13.19 -12.92 -1.42
CA LEU A 294 -11.90 -12.54 -0.83
C LEU A 294 -10.95 -11.92 -1.86
N ARG A 295 -10.93 -12.46 -3.09
CA ARG A 295 -10.14 -11.88 -4.18
C ARG A 295 -10.61 -10.47 -4.56
N GLU A 296 -11.92 -10.23 -4.51
CA GLU A 296 -12.52 -8.94 -4.85
C GLU A 296 -12.32 -7.90 -3.73
N ASN A 297 -12.34 -8.33 -2.46
CA ASN A 297 -12.16 -7.48 -1.28
C ASN A 297 -10.87 -6.65 -1.30
N VAL A 298 -9.79 -7.18 -1.89
CA VAL A 298 -8.51 -6.44 -2.02
C VAL A 298 -8.66 -5.15 -2.82
N ARG A 299 -9.68 -5.05 -3.70
CA ARG A 299 -9.95 -3.84 -4.50
C ARG A 299 -10.67 -2.76 -3.70
N MET A 300 -11.29 -3.12 -2.58
CA MET A 300 -12.14 -2.22 -1.80
C MET A 300 -11.36 -1.40 -0.76
N VAL A 301 -10.09 -1.73 -0.51
CA VAL A 301 -9.31 -1.13 0.59
C VAL A 301 -7.88 -0.82 0.16
N GLN A 302 -7.33 0.27 0.72
CA GLN A 302 -5.92 0.63 0.59
C GLN A 302 -5.08 -0.09 1.65
N PHE A 303 -4.44 -1.18 1.23
CA PHE A 303 -3.44 -1.88 2.04
C PHE A 303 -2.09 -1.18 1.95
N SER A 304 -1.31 -1.23 3.03
CA SER A 304 0.14 -1.05 2.92
C SER A 304 0.76 -2.19 2.11
N THR A 305 1.99 -1.98 1.61
CA THR A 305 2.68 -2.98 0.78
C THR A 305 2.82 -4.33 1.50
N ASP A 306 3.26 -4.30 2.76
CA ASP A 306 3.49 -5.54 3.52
C ASP A 306 2.17 -6.21 3.93
N ALA A 307 1.18 -5.42 4.36
CA ALA A 307 -0.15 -5.93 4.69
C ALA A 307 -0.81 -6.61 3.48
N ARG A 308 -0.62 -6.05 2.27
CA ARG A 308 -1.11 -6.64 1.02
C ARG A 308 -0.42 -7.97 0.71
N ALA A 309 0.88 -8.07 0.92
CA ALA A 309 1.62 -9.32 0.75
C ALA A 309 1.13 -10.40 1.73
N VAL A 310 0.92 -10.04 3.00
CA VAL A 310 0.35 -10.93 4.03
C VAL A 310 -1.04 -11.41 3.63
N TYR A 311 -1.91 -10.50 3.15
CA TYR A 311 -3.25 -10.86 2.67
C TYR A 311 -3.21 -11.92 1.58
N PHE A 312 -2.39 -11.72 0.54
CA PHE A 312 -2.29 -12.67 -0.57
C PHE A 312 -1.65 -14.00 -0.15
N SER A 313 -0.72 -13.97 0.80
CA SER A 313 -0.14 -15.17 1.39
C SER A 313 -1.21 -16.03 2.09
N HIS A 314 -2.05 -15.41 2.93
CA HIS A 314 -3.16 -16.11 3.58
C HIS A 314 -4.22 -16.57 2.58
N LEU A 315 -4.58 -15.74 1.59
CA LEU A 315 -5.53 -16.13 0.54
C LEU A 315 -5.02 -17.36 -0.23
N LYS A 316 -3.73 -17.40 -0.58
CA LYS A 316 -3.10 -18.56 -1.22
C LYS A 316 -3.21 -19.79 -0.32
N ARG A 317 -2.87 -19.66 0.98
CA ARG A 317 -2.97 -20.76 1.96
C ARG A 317 -4.39 -21.32 2.07
N VAL A 318 -5.39 -20.45 2.16
CA VAL A 318 -6.81 -20.85 2.23
C VAL A 318 -7.21 -21.63 0.98
N LYS A 319 -6.90 -21.11 -0.22
CA LYS A 319 -7.18 -21.83 -1.47
C LYS A 319 -6.52 -23.21 -1.48
N THR A 320 -5.23 -23.28 -1.17
CA THR A 320 -4.46 -24.53 -1.16
C THR A 320 -5.12 -25.56 -0.23
N LYS A 321 -5.48 -25.17 1.00
CA LYS A 321 -6.15 -26.07 1.95
C LYS A 321 -7.54 -26.51 1.49
N VAL A 322 -8.34 -25.62 0.89
CA VAL A 322 -9.66 -25.97 0.34
C VAL A 322 -9.51 -26.94 -0.84
N ILE A 323 -8.52 -26.72 -1.70
CA ILE A 323 -8.18 -27.64 -2.79
C ILE A 323 -7.75 -28.99 -2.21
N ASP A 324 -6.79 -29.01 -1.28
CA ASP A 324 -6.36 -30.26 -0.62
C ASP A 324 -7.53 -31.04 -0.04
N GLY A 325 -8.43 -30.37 0.71
CA GLY A 325 -9.63 -31.01 1.27
C GLY A 325 -10.57 -31.55 0.19
N GLY A 326 -10.74 -30.84 -0.93
CA GLY A 326 -11.56 -31.32 -2.04
C GLY A 326 -11.03 -32.56 -2.74
N PHE A 327 -9.70 -32.78 -2.72
CA PHE A 327 -9.05 -33.96 -3.31
C PHE A 327 -8.74 -35.06 -2.27
N GLN A 328 -9.07 -34.88 -0.98
CA GLN A 328 -8.84 -35.87 0.07
C GLN A 328 -9.88 -36.99 0.09
N ASP A 329 -11.12 -36.70 -0.32
CA ASP A 329 -12.21 -37.69 -0.36
C ASP A 329 -12.06 -38.57 -1.60
N ILE A 330 -11.20 -39.58 -1.50
CA ILE A 330 -11.06 -40.63 -2.51
C ILE A 330 -12.10 -41.70 -2.20
N PRO A 331 -13.13 -41.91 -3.05
CA PRO A 331 -14.08 -42.99 -2.84
C PRO A 331 -13.34 -44.34 -2.89
N ASN A 332 -13.89 -45.38 -2.26
CA ASN A 332 -13.39 -46.74 -2.49
C ASN A 332 -13.62 -47.08 -3.97
N VAL A 333 -12.53 -47.11 -4.75
CA VAL A 333 -12.61 -47.28 -6.20
C VAL A 333 -12.48 -48.75 -6.58
N THR A 334 -13.48 -49.28 -7.28
CA THR A 334 -13.36 -50.53 -8.04
C THR A 334 -13.16 -50.24 -9.52
N VAL A 335 -12.90 -51.27 -10.31
CA VAL A 335 -12.81 -51.13 -11.78
C VAL A 335 -14.08 -50.48 -12.36
N ASP A 336 -15.25 -50.89 -11.86
CA ASP A 336 -16.55 -50.41 -12.35
C ASP A 336 -16.81 -48.94 -11.97
N THR A 337 -16.35 -48.50 -10.79
CA THR A 337 -16.57 -47.13 -10.29
C THR A 337 -15.41 -46.18 -10.62
N PHE A 338 -14.40 -46.64 -11.37
CA PHE A 338 -13.25 -45.80 -11.73
C PHE A 338 -13.63 -44.63 -12.63
N GLY A 339 -14.58 -44.86 -13.55
CA GLY A 339 -15.13 -43.80 -14.41
C GLY A 339 -15.77 -42.68 -13.58
N ASP A 340 -16.66 -43.05 -12.66
CA ASP A 340 -17.32 -42.10 -11.75
C ASP A 340 -16.32 -41.29 -10.91
N ALA A 341 -15.23 -41.93 -10.45
CA ALA A 341 -14.16 -41.24 -9.74
C ALA A 341 -13.44 -40.21 -10.63
N MET A 342 -13.24 -40.50 -11.91
CA MET A 342 -12.65 -39.54 -12.87
C MET A 342 -13.60 -38.40 -13.21
N GLU A 343 -14.91 -38.65 -13.28
CA GLU A 343 -15.92 -37.59 -13.42
C GLU A 343 -15.96 -36.69 -12.19
N HIS A 344 -15.95 -37.26 -10.99
CA HIS A 344 -15.89 -36.50 -9.73
C HIS A 344 -14.63 -35.62 -9.63
N LEU A 345 -13.47 -36.18 -10.01
CA LEU A 345 -12.21 -35.47 -10.14
C LEU A 345 -12.33 -34.26 -11.10
N GLN A 346 -12.98 -34.47 -12.25
CA GLN A 346 -13.21 -33.41 -13.22
C GLN A 346 -14.11 -32.30 -12.66
N ASP A 347 -15.16 -32.65 -11.90
CA ASP A 347 -16.02 -31.69 -11.23
C ASP A 347 -15.26 -30.84 -10.20
N ILE A 348 -14.43 -31.47 -9.36
CA ILE A 348 -13.57 -30.77 -8.40
C ILE A 348 -12.62 -29.82 -9.13
N PHE A 349 -11.97 -30.28 -10.21
CA PHE A 349 -11.06 -29.46 -11.00
C PHE A 349 -11.77 -28.23 -11.57
N ASN A 350 -12.93 -28.42 -12.20
CA ASN A 350 -13.73 -27.35 -12.80
C ASN A 350 -14.24 -26.36 -11.75
N LEU A 351 -14.54 -26.85 -10.54
CA LEU A 351 -14.94 -26.00 -9.42
C LEU A 351 -13.82 -25.02 -9.04
N PHE A 352 -12.56 -25.45 -9.08
CA PHE A 352 -11.42 -24.61 -8.66
C PHE A 352 -10.72 -23.85 -9.80
N ALA A 353 -10.89 -24.26 -11.05
CA ALA A 353 -10.17 -23.73 -12.21
C ALA A 353 -10.33 -22.21 -12.43
N ASP A 354 -11.45 -21.61 -11.99
CA ASP A 354 -11.75 -20.18 -12.11
C ASP A 354 -11.24 -19.33 -10.92
N ILE A 355 -11.04 -19.95 -9.75
CA ILE A 355 -10.57 -19.29 -8.52
C ILE A 355 -9.08 -19.48 -8.23
N VAL A 356 -8.35 -20.19 -9.09
CA VAL A 356 -6.88 -20.26 -9.07
C VAL A 356 -6.26 -19.23 -10.05
N SER A 357 -5.09 -18.70 -9.70
CA SER A 357 -4.26 -17.89 -10.60
C SER A 357 -3.56 -18.76 -11.64
N LYS A 358 -2.90 -18.14 -12.63
CA LYS A 358 -2.12 -18.88 -13.63
C LYS A 358 -1.00 -19.69 -12.99
N GLU A 359 -0.36 -19.13 -11.97
CA GLU A 359 0.74 -19.76 -11.22
C GLU A 359 0.22 -20.91 -10.33
N GLU A 360 -0.99 -20.76 -9.79
CA GLU A 360 -1.65 -21.78 -8.95
C GLU A 360 -2.20 -22.97 -9.76
N LYS A 361 -2.44 -22.82 -11.08
CA LYS A 361 -2.93 -23.91 -11.93
C LYS A 361 -2.00 -25.13 -11.94
N ARG A 362 -0.68 -24.93 -11.85
CA ARG A 362 0.27 -26.03 -11.78
C ARG A 362 0.04 -26.90 -10.54
N TYR A 363 -0.25 -26.27 -9.40
CA TYR A 363 -0.55 -26.99 -8.16
C TYR A 363 -1.87 -27.79 -8.29
N LEU A 364 -2.91 -27.19 -8.88
CA LEU A 364 -4.17 -27.90 -9.14
C LEU A 364 -3.97 -29.13 -10.03
N ARG A 365 -3.17 -29.02 -11.09
CA ARG A 365 -2.82 -30.17 -11.98
C ARG A 365 -2.01 -31.24 -11.26
N SER A 366 -1.08 -30.85 -10.40
CA SER A 366 -0.34 -31.79 -9.56
C SER A 366 -1.29 -32.59 -8.66
N LYS A 367 -2.34 -31.96 -8.11
CA LYS A 367 -3.36 -32.64 -7.31
C LYS A 367 -4.23 -33.59 -8.12
N VAL A 368 -4.53 -33.26 -9.36
CA VAL A 368 -5.18 -34.18 -10.31
C VAL A 368 -4.34 -35.44 -10.50
N LEU A 369 -3.04 -35.30 -10.78
CA LEU A 369 -2.14 -36.45 -10.96
C LEU A 369 -2.02 -37.31 -9.69
N GLU A 370 -1.91 -36.68 -8.52
CA GLU A 370 -1.88 -37.36 -7.22
C GLU A 370 -3.16 -38.17 -6.98
N TYR A 371 -4.33 -37.57 -7.24
CA TYR A 371 -5.63 -38.23 -7.10
C TYR A 371 -5.74 -39.45 -8.02
N VAL A 372 -5.41 -39.30 -9.29
CA VAL A 372 -5.41 -40.41 -10.26
C VAL A 372 -4.50 -41.54 -9.80
N ASN A 373 -3.31 -41.20 -9.29
CA ASN A 373 -2.38 -42.21 -8.81
C ASN A 373 -2.94 -42.99 -7.63
N ASN A 374 -3.53 -42.29 -6.66
CA ASN A 374 -4.13 -42.91 -5.50
C ASN A 374 -5.34 -43.78 -5.87
N CYS A 375 -6.20 -43.33 -6.79
CA CYS A 375 -7.29 -44.14 -7.33
C CYS A 375 -6.75 -45.41 -7.98
N TYR A 376 -5.75 -45.32 -8.86
CA TYR A 376 -5.17 -46.49 -9.51
C TYR A 376 -4.58 -47.49 -8.51
N GLU A 377 -3.81 -47.01 -7.53
CA GLU A 377 -3.19 -47.87 -6.51
C GLU A 377 -4.23 -48.57 -5.61
N SER A 378 -5.41 -47.98 -5.44
CA SER A 378 -6.51 -48.56 -4.67
C SER A 378 -7.32 -49.64 -5.40
N VAL A 379 -7.21 -49.72 -6.73
CA VAL A 379 -8.01 -50.63 -7.55
C VAL A 379 -7.39 -52.02 -7.58
N GLU A 380 -8.19 -53.02 -7.21
CA GLU A 380 -7.83 -54.42 -7.43
C GLU A 380 -8.18 -54.83 -8.87
N LEU A 381 -7.14 -55.06 -9.68
CA LEU A 381 -7.28 -55.58 -11.05
C LEU A 381 -7.42 -57.10 -11.01
N LYS A 382 -8.59 -57.63 -11.36
CA LYS A 382 -8.90 -59.06 -11.31
C LYS A 382 -8.76 -59.72 -12.68
N LYS A 383 -9.10 -58.99 -13.73
CA LYS A 383 -9.00 -59.40 -15.14
C LYS A 383 -8.07 -58.45 -15.88
N PHE A 384 -7.50 -58.89 -16.98
CA PHE A 384 -6.62 -58.03 -17.75
C PHE A 384 -7.38 -56.92 -18.51
N SER A 385 -8.64 -57.15 -18.86
CA SER A 385 -9.53 -56.13 -19.44
C SER A 385 -9.82 -54.96 -18.49
N ASP A 386 -9.65 -55.16 -17.18
CA ASP A 386 -9.80 -54.12 -16.17
C ASP A 386 -8.75 -53.02 -16.36
N LEU A 387 -7.51 -53.40 -16.74
CA LEU A 387 -6.43 -52.44 -16.96
C LEU A 387 -6.72 -51.53 -18.14
N ASP A 388 -7.19 -52.08 -19.26
CA ASP A 388 -7.53 -51.28 -20.46
C ASP A 388 -8.65 -50.29 -20.16
N THR A 389 -9.66 -50.72 -19.38
CA THR A 389 -10.76 -49.87 -18.92
C THR A 389 -10.27 -48.72 -18.07
N VAL A 390 -9.45 -49.02 -17.05
CA VAL A 390 -8.86 -48.00 -16.16
C VAL A 390 -7.98 -47.03 -16.94
N ILE A 391 -7.12 -47.51 -17.84
CA ILE A 391 -6.23 -46.67 -18.64
C ILE A 391 -7.04 -45.75 -19.57
N LYS A 392 -8.10 -46.24 -20.21
CA LYS A 392 -8.99 -45.40 -21.05
C LYS A 392 -9.60 -44.25 -20.25
N ASN A 393 -10.06 -44.52 -19.03
CA ASN A 393 -10.59 -43.48 -18.13
C ASN A 393 -9.50 -42.47 -17.73
N ILE A 394 -8.28 -42.93 -17.43
CA ILE A 394 -7.14 -42.04 -17.14
C ILE A 394 -6.78 -41.17 -18.35
N TYR A 395 -6.80 -41.70 -19.58
CA TYR A 395 -6.60 -40.89 -20.78
C TYR A 395 -7.68 -39.81 -20.93
N GLY A 396 -8.90 -40.10 -20.49
CA GLY A 396 -10.04 -39.19 -20.51
C GLY A 396 -9.82 -37.89 -19.76
N ILE A 397 -8.96 -37.86 -18.72
CA ILE A 397 -8.70 -36.64 -17.91
C ILE A 397 -7.59 -35.74 -18.47
N ARG A 398 -6.95 -36.14 -19.58
CA ARG A 398 -5.80 -35.42 -20.18
C ARG A 398 -6.08 -33.95 -20.44
N HIS A 399 -7.31 -33.59 -20.85
CA HIS A 399 -7.69 -32.21 -21.15
C HIS A 399 -7.58 -31.28 -19.94
N LEU A 400 -7.65 -31.80 -18.71
CA LEU A 400 -7.51 -31.03 -17.47
C LEU A 400 -6.04 -30.58 -17.26
N LEU A 401 -5.08 -31.35 -17.75
CA LEU A 401 -3.64 -31.12 -17.56
C LEU A 401 -3.07 -30.13 -18.57
N GLY A 402 -3.72 -29.96 -19.73
CA GLY A 402 -3.38 -28.93 -20.71
C GLY A 402 -3.10 -29.50 -22.10
N SER A 403 -2.19 -28.84 -22.83
CA SER A 403 -1.85 -29.23 -24.19
C SER A 403 -1.11 -30.58 -24.22
N PRO A 404 -1.19 -31.32 -25.35
CA PRO A 404 -0.47 -32.58 -25.57
C PRO A 404 1.00 -32.56 -25.15
N ASP A 405 1.69 -31.46 -25.43
CA ASP A 405 3.14 -31.31 -25.22
C ASP A 405 3.52 -30.79 -23.83
N SER A 406 2.54 -30.52 -22.97
CA SER A 406 2.78 -30.01 -21.62
C SER A 406 3.47 -31.06 -20.74
N GLU A 407 4.30 -30.59 -19.80
CA GLU A 407 5.01 -31.48 -18.87
C GLU A 407 4.03 -32.30 -18.02
N ASP A 408 2.91 -31.70 -17.59
CA ASP A 408 1.87 -32.38 -16.81
C ASP A 408 1.25 -33.57 -17.59
N VAL A 409 1.07 -33.44 -18.92
CA VAL A 409 0.58 -34.54 -19.78
C VAL A 409 1.67 -35.60 -20.00
N LYS A 410 2.93 -35.20 -20.11
CA LYS A 410 4.04 -36.17 -20.17
C LYS A 410 4.16 -36.97 -18.86
N ASP A 411 3.91 -36.33 -17.72
CA ASP A 411 3.81 -36.99 -16.42
C ASP A 411 2.70 -38.04 -16.38
N LEU A 412 1.50 -37.68 -16.87
CA LEU A 412 0.40 -38.63 -17.03
C LEU A 412 0.81 -39.85 -17.87
N TYR A 413 1.45 -39.63 -19.02
CA TYR A 413 1.90 -40.73 -19.88
C TYR A 413 2.99 -41.59 -19.25
N ARG A 414 3.95 -40.98 -18.54
CA ARG A 414 4.94 -41.72 -17.74
C ARG A 414 4.26 -42.60 -16.69
N MET A 415 3.24 -42.06 -16.04
CA MET A 415 2.46 -42.76 -15.03
C MET A 415 1.70 -43.96 -15.62
N ILE A 416 0.99 -43.77 -16.74
CA ILE A 416 0.32 -44.85 -17.48
C ILE A 416 1.33 -45.92 -17.93
N ALA A 417 2.46 -45.51 -18.49
CA ALA A 417 3.50 -46.44 -18.92
C ALA A 417 4.04 -47.29 -17.75
N ARG A 418 4.22 -46.69 -16.57
CA ARG A 418 4.61 -47.40 -15.34
C ARG A 418 3.55 -48.40 -14.89
N TYR A 419 2.26 -48.04 -14.98
CA TYR A 419 1.16 -48.95 -14.66
C TYR A 419 1.14 -50.17 -15.57
N MET A 420 1.25 -49.95 -16.88
CA MET A 420 1.34 -51.02 -17.88
C MET A 420 2.58 -51.90 -17.64
N GLU A 421 3.71 -51.30 -17.29
CA GLU A 421 4.96 -52.01 -17.02
C GLU A 421 4.88 -52.89 -15.76
N ASN A 422 4.32 -52.36 -14.66
CA ASN A 422 4.08 -53.11 -13.43
C ASN A 422 3.17 -54.29 -13.69
N HIS A 423 2.11 -54.07 -14.47
CA HIS A 423 1.15 -55.09 -14.83
C HIS A 423 1.78 -56.18 -15.72
N THR A 424 2.53 -55.78 -16.75
CA THR A 424 3.29 -56.69 -17.63
C THR A 424 4.25 -57.57 -16.83
N THR A 425 4.96 -56.97 -15.87
CA THR A 425 5.90 -57.70 -15.00
C THR A 425 5.18 -58.76 -14.15
N ARG A 426 3.97 -58.47 -13.63
CA ARG A 426 3.17 -59.47 -12.90
C ARG A 426 2.78 -60.65 -13.79
N ILE A 427 2.35 -60.40 -15.02
CA ILE A 427 1.98 -61.46 -15.99
C ILE A 427 3.18 -62.34 -16.34
N VAL A 428 4.31 -61.71 -16.66
CA VAL A 428 5.55 -62.45 -16.95
C VAL A 428 5.98 -63.29 -15.74
N GLY A 429 5.79 -62.77 -14.52
CA GLY A 429 5.99 -63.51 -13.28
C GLY A 429 5.11 -64.75 -13.15
N LEU A 430 3.82 -64.65 -13.47
CA LEU A 430 2.89 -65.79 -13.46
C LEU A 430 3.34 -66.90 -14.41
N ILE A 431 3.73 -66.55 -15.64
CA ILE A 431 4.23 -67.54 -16.60
C ILE A 431 5.56 -68.14 -16.15
N THR A 432 6.44 -67.33 -15.55
CA THR A 432 7.70 -67.81 -14.95
C THR A 432 7.39 -68.85 -13.86
N GLU A 433 6.41 -68.59 -13.00
CA GLU A 433 5.97 -69.52 -11.96
C GLU A 433 5.36 -70.80 -12.53
N MET A 434 4.51 -70.69 -13.56
CA MET A 434 3.95 -71.85 -14.27
C MET A 434 5.07 -72.74 -14.84
N ILE A 435 6.09 -72.13 -15.46
CA ILE A 435 7.24 -72.86 -15.99
C ILE A 435 8.03 -73.54 -14.86
N GLY A 436 8.27 -72.83 -13.74
CA GLY A 436 8.94 -73.39 -12.56
C GLY A 436 8.19 -74.58 -11.95
N ARG A 437 6.85 -74.54 -11.96
CA ARG A 437 5.97 -75.65 -11.54
C ARG A 437 5.84 -76.78 -12.57
N LYS A 438 6.61 -76.73 -13.67
CA LYS A 438 6.57 -77.69 -14.78
C LYS A 438 5.19 -77.80 -15.45
N ALA A 439 4.47 -76.69 -15.58
CA ALA A 439 3.23 -76.63 -16.35
C ALA A 439 3.45 -77.14 -17.79
N SER A 440 2.43 -77.77 -18.38
CA SER A 440 2.48 -78.27 -19.76
C SER A 440 2.50 -77.14 -20.79
N ASP A 441 2.96 -77.42 -22.02
CA ASP A 441 2.94 -76.42 -23.10
C ASP A 441 1.51 -75.97 -23.43
N VAL A 442 0.52 -76.85 -23.29
CA VAL A 442 -0.91 -76.52 -23.42
C VAL A 442 -1.34 -75.46 -22.41
N GLN A 443 -0.96 -75.60 -21.14
CA GLN A 443 -1.31 -74.63 -20.10
C GLN A 443 -0.67 -73.26 -20.36
N ILE A 444 0.58 -73.24 -20.85
CA ILE A 444 1.24 -71.98 -21.23
C ILE A 444 0.54 -71.33 -22.41
N LEU A 445 0.18 -72.12 -23.44
CA LEU A 445 -0.54 -71.61 -24.60
C LEU A 445 -1.93 -71.08 -24.22
N MET A 446 -2.66 -71.75 -23.33
CA MET A 446 -3.92 -71.24 -22.79
C MET A 446 -3.77 -69.87 -22.14
N GLU A 447 -2.73 -69.66 -21.33
CA GLU A 447 -2.50 -68.36 -20.70
C GLU A 447 -2.08 -67.29 -21.73
N VAL A 448 -1.33 -67.66 -22.77
CA VAL A 448 -1.03 -66.73 -23.87
C VAL A 448 -2.28 -66.34 -24.65
N VAL A 449 -3.17 -67.29 -24.95
CA VAL A 449 -4.46 -67.00 -25.58
C VAL A 449 -5.26 -66.02 -24.72
N ARG A 450 -5.33 -66.27 -23.41
CA ARG A 450 -5.98 -65.37 -22.46
C ARG A 450 -5.38 -63.95 -22.47
N ILE A 451 -4.06 -63.82 -22.55
CA ILE A 451 -3.39 -62.51 -22.69
C ILE A 451 -3.79 -61.81 -23.99
N ILE A 452 -3.87 -62.54 -25.11
CA ILE A 452 -4.23 -61.98 -26.43
C ILE A 452 -5.69 -61.49 -26.40
N GLU A 453 -6.60 -62.30 -25.86
CA GLU A 453 -8.02 -61.97 -25.78
C GLU A 453 -8.31 -60.82 -24.81
N GLU A 454 -7.71 -60.83 -23.62
CA GLU A 454 -8.00 -59.83 -22.59
C GLU A 454 -7.16 -58.54 -22.73
N MET A 455 -6.04 -58.55 -23.49
CA MET A 455 -5.16 -57.37 -23.70
C MET A 455 -4.81 -57.13 -25.18
N PRO A 456 -5.79 -56.90 -26.06
CA PRO A 456 -5.55 -56.78 -27.50
C PRO A 456 -4.55 -55.66 -27.85
N MET A 457 -4.47 -54.59 -27.07
CA MET A 457 -3.57 -53.47 -27.33
C MET A 457 -2.11 -53.70 -26.88
N GLU A 458 -1.85 -54.63 -25.97
CA GLU A 458 -0.51 -54.82 -25.35
C GLU A 458 0.03 -56.24 -25.44
N HIS A 459 -0.76 -57.21 -25.93
CA HIS A 459 -0.38 -58.63 -25.98
C HIS A 459 0.98 -58.85 -26.67
N LEU A 460 1.28 -58.15 -27.77
CA LEU A 460 2.57 -58.25 -28.48
C LEU A 460 3.76 -57.91 -27.57
N ARG A 461 3.65 -56.85 -26.77
CA ARG A 461 4.71 -56.42 -25.86
C ARG A 461 4.95 -57.46 -24.77
N ILE A 462 3.87 -58.04 -24.24
CA ILE A 462 3.91 -59.07 -23.20
C ILE A 462 4.51 -60.37 -23.76
N ILE A 463 4.03 -60.85 -24.91
CA ILE A 463 4.51 -62.08 -25.55
C ILE A 463 5.99 -61.97 -25.92
N ARG A 464 6.46 -60.81 -26.39
CA ARG A 464 7.90 -60.56 -26.63
C ARG A 464 8.76 -60.70 -25.37
N ARG A 465 8.22 -60.38 -24.19
CA ARG A 465 8.92 -60.57 -22.91
C ARG A 465 8.84 -61.99 -22.38
N ILE A 466 7.78 -62.72 -22.73
CA ILE A 466 7.65 -64.15 -22.41
C ILE A 466 8.60 -64.99 -23.25
N LYS A 467 8.91 -64.57 -24.49
CA LYS A 467 9.76 -65.31 -25.45
C LYS A 467 10.98 -66.00 -24.79
N PRO A 468 11.89 -65.32 -24.05
CA PRO A 468 13.06 -65.98 -23.48
C PRO A 468 12.73 -67.10 -22.48
N LEU A 469 11.56 -67.03 -21.85
CA LEU A 469 11.09 -68.05 -20.89
C LEU A 469 10.61 -69.32 -21.61
N VAL A 470 10.07 -69.18 -22.82
CA VAL A 470 9.49 -70.28 -23.60
C VAL A 470 10.42 -70.78 -24.72
N GLU A 471 11.57 -70.17 -24.96
CA GLU A 471 12.54 -70.59 -25.98
C GLU A 471 12.94 -72.07 -25.89
N ASN A 472 13.03 -72.61 -24.66
CA ASN A 472 13.35 -74.02 -24.42
C ASN A 472 12.14 -74.97 -24.53
N ARG A 473 10.98 -74.47 -24.98
CA ARG A 473 9.73 -75.23 -25.17
C ARG A 473 9.33 -75.20 -26.66
N PRO A 474 9.81 -76.16 -27.46
CA PRO A 474 9.69 -76.11 -28.91
C PRO A 474 8.24 -76.09 -29.41
N VAL A 475 7.32 -76.77 -28.71
CA VAL A 475 5.88 -76.80 -29.07
C VAL A 475 5.23 -75.44 -28.84
N ALA A 476 5.46 -74.80 -27.68
CA ALA A 476 4.94 -73.46 -27.41
C ALA A 476 5.53 -72.42 -28.37
N MET A 477 6.85 -72.47 -28.62
CA MET A 477 7.52 -71.59 -29.59
C MET A 477 7.03 -71.78 -31.02
N TYR A 478 6.63 -72.99 -31.41
CA TYR A 478 6.03 -73.24 -32.71
C TYR A 478 4.73 -72.44 -32.89
N TYR A 479 3.82 -72.50 -31.92
CA TYR A 479 2.56 -71.76 -31.96
C TYR A 479 2.73 -70.23 -31.83
N LEU A 480 3.78 -69.76 -31.16
CA LEU A 480 4.05 -68.32 -31.00
C LEU A 480 4.90 -67.71 -32.13
N SER A 481 5.39 -68.52 -33.07
CA SER A 481 6.33 -68.09 -34.11
C SER A 481 5.80 -66.95 -34.99
N ASN A 482 4.54 -67.03 -35.42
CA ASN A 482 3.93 -66.00 -36.26
C ASN A 482 3.70 -64.68 -35.51
N ILE A 483 3.14 -64.74 -34.29
CA ILE A 483 2.92 -63.58 -33.43
C ILE A 483 4.25 -62.86 -33.10
N LEU A 484 5.34 -63.62 -32.92
CA LEU A 484 6.67 -63.08 -32.66
C LEU A 484 7.44 -62.71 -33.93
N SER A 485 6.90 -63.01 -35.12
CA SER A 485 7.56 -62.84 -36.43
C SER A 485 8.92 -63.56 -36.49
N LEU A 486 8.96 -64.82 -36.05
CA LEU A 486 10.14 -65.67 -36.03
C LEU A 486 9.95 -66.91 -36.90
N GLU A 487 11.05 -67.49 -37.39
CA GLU A 487 10.98 -68.81 -38.02
C GLU A 487 10.56 -69.88 -37.01
N PRO A 488 9.61 -70.77 -37.37
CA PRO A 488 9.19 -71.85 -36.48
C PRO A 488 10.36 -72.80 -36.19
N PRO A 489 10.54 -73.25 -34.94
CA PRO A 489 11.63 -74.13 -34.55
C PRO A 489 11.54 -75.48 -35.27
N ARG A 490 12.70 -76.09 -35.55
CA ARG A 490 12.75 -77.45 -36.10
C ARG A 490 12.32 -78.45 -35.03
N LEU A 491 11.21 -79.13 -35.25
CA LEU A 491 10.63 -80.12 -34.34
C LEU A 491 11.02 -81.55 -34.72
N SER A 492 11.31 -82.39 -33.72
CA SER A 492 11.44 -83.84 -33.88
C SER A 492 10.07 -84.50 -34.17
N ASN A 493 10.07 -85.75 -34.64
CA ASN A 493 8.83 -86.47 -34.97
C ASN A 493 7.87 -86.58 -33.78
N ASP A 494 8.38 -86.81 -32.57
CA ASP A 494 7.56 -86.90 -31.35
C ASP A 494 6.94 -85.54 -30.97
N LEU A 495 7.65 -84.44 -31.18
CA LEU A 495 7.15 -83.09 -30.93
C LEU A 495 6.16 -82.63 -32.01
N ARG A 496 6.36 -83.05 -33.27
CA ARG A 496 5.37 -82.83 -34.34
C ARG A 496 4.03 -83.50 -34.03
N LYS A 497 4.07 -84.75 -33.54
CA LYS A 497 2.86 -85.45 -33.13
C LYS A 497 2.09 -84.68 -32.05
N LYS A 498 2.80 -84.12 -31.06
CA LYS A 498 2.20 -83.24 -30.04
C LYS A 498 1.63 -81.94 -30.60
N VAL A 499 2.29 -81.34 -31.58
CA VAL A 499 1.76 -80.15 -32.28
C VAL A 499 0.46 -80.51 -32.99
N ASP A 500 0.43 -81.60 -33.76
CA ASP A 500 -0.75 -82.04 -34.49
C ASP A 500 -1.91 -82.39 -33.52
N GLU A 501 -1.62 -83.02 -32.38
CA GLU A 501 -2.60 -83.35 -31.33
C GLU A 501 -3.31 -82.11 -30.74
N ILE A 502 -2.64 -80.96 -30.67
CA ILE A 502 -3.18 -79.72 -30.08
C ILE A 502 -3.52 -78.64 -31.13
N ARG A 503 -3.46 -79.00 -32.42
CA ARG A 503 -3.59 -78.08 -33.55
C ARG A 503 -4.99 -77.49 -33.68
N ASP A 504 -6.01 -78.28 -33.39
CA ASP A 504 -7.38 -77.81 -33.47
C ASP A 504 -7.68 -76.76 -32.39
N GLN A 505 -7.00 -76.81 -31.25
CA GLN A 505 -7.17 -75.86 -30.14
C GLN A 505 -6.37 -74.57 -30.31
N PHE A 506 -5.14 -74.64 -30.84
CA PHE A 506 -4.22 -73.49 -30.89
C PHE A 506 -3.79 -73.06 -32.30
N GLY A 507 -4.26 -73.75 -33.34
CA GLY A 507 -3.88 -73.49 -34.73
C GLY A 507 -4.16 -72.06 -35.20
N PHE A 508 -5.13 -71.37 -34.58
CA PHE A 508 -5.41 -69.97 -34.88
C PHE A 508 -4.24 -69.03 -34.53
N LEU A 509 -3.39 -69.38 -33.56
CA LEU A 509 -2.18 -68.60 -33.23
C LEU A 509 -1.14 -68.61 -34.36
N LEU A 510 -1.25 -69.57 -35.29
CA LEU A 510 -0.45 -69.63 -36.51
C LEU A 510 -1.07 -68.80 -37.65
N SER A 511 -2.20 -68.14 -37.43
CA SER A 511 -2.86 -67.29 -38.43
C SER A 511 -3.03 -65.82 -38.00
N VAL A 512 -2.78 -65.54 -36.72
CA VAL A 512 -2.62 -64.19 -36.15
C VAL A 512 -1.20 -63.71 -36.44
#